data_AF-A0A2E4SSF1-F1
#
_entry.id   AF-A0A2E4SSF1-F1
#
_cell.length_a   1.000
_cell.length_b   1.000
_cell.length_c   1.000
_cell.angle_alpha   90.00
_cell.angle_beta   90.00
_cell.angle_gamma   90.00
#
_symmetry.space_group_name_H-M   'P 1'
#
loop_
_entity.id
_entity.type
_entity.pdbx_description
1 polymer ?
#
loop_
_entity_poly.entity_id
_entity_poly.type
_entity_poly.pdbx_seq_one_letter_code
_entity_poly.pdbx_strand_id
1 'polypeptide(L)'
;MAYFIFQTSTTGTTDMEQENLTSQINGSNDTFTVSVNFDSTSLRVYYNGIRQTNDFFSTISNNQFQLTFSPSTGDKLEIDYIPS
;
A
#
# COMPACT_ATOMS: atom_id res chain seq x y z
N MET A 1 -15.89 21.06 -23.87
CA MET A 1 -15.22 19.90 -23.25
C MET A 1 -14.00 20.44 -22.52
N ALA A 2 -14.09 20.65 -21.21
CA ALA A 2 -12.95 21.11 -20.42
C ALA A 2 -12.23 19.87 -19.86
N TYR A 3 -10.95 19.74 -20.14
CA TYR A 3 -10.09 18.71 -19.56
C TYR A 3 -9.35 19.33 -18.38
N PHE A 4 -9.61 18.79 -17.18
CA PHE A 4 -8.81 19.10 -15.99
C PHE A 4 -7.52 18.28 -16.07
N ILE A 5 -6.38 18.96 -16.08
CA ILE A 5 -5.08 18.35 -15.87
C ILE A 5 -4.83 18.40 -14.37
N PHE A 6 -4.69 17.24 -13.70
CA PHE A 6 -4.15 17.21 -12.36
C PHE A 6 -2.63 17.37 -12.48
N GLN A 7 -2.10 18.58 -12.23
CA GLN A 7 -0.68 18.76 -11.95
C GLN A 7 -0.47 18.47 -10.46
N THR A 8 0.19 17.36 -10.14
CA THR A 8 0.83 17.18 -8.85
C THR A 8 2.23 17.79 -8.94
N SER A 9 2.32 19.09 -8.68
CA SER A 9 3.61 19.74 -8.49
C SER A 9 3.80 20.02 -7.00
N THR A 10 4.60 19.18 -6.35
CA THR A 10 5.18 19.49 -5.03
C THR A 10 6.66 19.19 -5.05
N THR A 11 7.40 20.21 -5.47
CA THR A 11 8.82 20.37 -5.26
C THR A 11 9.12 20.30 -3.75
N GLY A 12 9.81 19.26 -3.29
CA GLY A 12 10.63 19.32 -2.06
C GLY A 12 10.12 18.63 -0.79
N THR A 13 9.03 17.87 -0.84
CA THR A 13 8.65 16.92 0.22
C THR A 13 8.43 15.56 -0.42
N THR A 14 8.94 14.49 0.20
CA THR A 14 8.55 13.13 -0.20
C THR A 14 7.07 12.97 0.11
N ASP A 15 6.25 13.13 -0.92
CA ASP A 15 4.80 13.04 -0.79
C ASP A 15 4.39 11.60 -0.46
N MET A 16 3.34 11.47 0.35
CA MET A 16 2.79 10.16 0.68
C MET A 16 2.02 9.65 -0.55
N GLU A 17 2.43 8.49 -1.05
CA GLU A 17 1.79 7.79 -2.16
C GLU A 17 0.76 6.79 -1.64
N GLN A 18 -0.26 6.54 -2.45
CA GLN A 18 -1.27 5.52 -2.20
C GLN A 18 -1.21 4.48 -3.31
N GLU A 19 -1.24 3.20 -2.95
CA GLU A 19 -1.27 2.09 -3.90
C GLU A 19 -2.37 1.09 -3.55
N ASN A 20 -3.11 0.65 -4.57
CA ASN A 20 -4.11 -0.41 -4.43
C ASN A 20 -3.48 -1.75 -4.83
N LEU A 21 -3.42 -2.68 -3.86
CA LEU A 21 -2.82 -4.01 -4.03
C LEU A 21 -3.87 -5.11 -4.10
N THR A 22 -5.14 -4.75 -4.27
CA THR A 22 -6.28 -5.69 -4.26
C THR A 22 -6.13 -6.76 -5.34
N SER A 23 -5.53 -6.43 -6.48
CA SER A 23 -5.28 -7.36 -7.58
C SER A 23 -4.32 -8.51 -7.22
N GLN A 24 -3.53 -8.38 -6.16
CA GLN A 24 -2.61 -9.42 -5.69
C GLN A 24 -3.30 -10.45 -4.79
N ILE A 25 -4.51 -10.17 -4.29
CA ILE A 25 -5.24 -11.09 -3.40
C ILE A 25 -5.75 -12.30 -4.21
N ASN A 26 -5.40 -13.51 -3.76
CA ASN A 26 -5.82 -14.77 -4.37
C ASN A 26 -6.49 -15.75 -3.38
N GLY A 27 -6.78 -15.30 -2.15
CA GLY A 27 -7.37 -16.14 -1.11
C GLY A 27 -6.38 -16.98 -0.30
N SER A 28 -5.09 -16.98 -0.65
CA SER A 28 -4.06 -17.76 0.03
C SER A 28 -2.75 -16.99 0.25
N ASN A 29 -2.49 -15.93 -0.51
CA ASN A 29 -1.30 -15.12 -0.33
C ASN A 29 -1.42 -14.19 0.88
N ASP A 30 -0.33 -14.05 1.59
CA ASP A 30 -0.15 -13.14 2.73
C ASP A 30 0.93 -12.09 2.46
N THR A 31 1.73 -12.28 1.42
CA THR A 31 2.83 -11.39 1.01
C THR A 31 2.40 -10.55 -0.18
N PHE A 32 2.70 -9.26 -0.11
CA PHE A 32 2.32 -8.26 -1.09
C PHE A 32 3.53 -7.43 -1.53
N THR A 33 3.59 -7.13 -2.82
CA THR A 33 4.67 -6.34 -3.43
C THR A 33 4.16 -4.94 -3.77
N VAL A 34 4.90 -3.93 -3.32
CA VAL A 34 4.68 -2.51 -3.60
C VAL A 34 5.43 -2.14 -4.87
N SER A 35 4.84 -1.30 -5.73
CA SER A 35 5.42 -0.95 -7.03
C SER A 35 6.74 -0.18 -6.91
N VAL A 36 6.91 0.59 -5.83
CA VAL A 36 8.07 1.43 -5.55
C VAL A 36 8.66 1.05 -4.19
N ASN A 37 9.98 1.23 -4.03
CA ASN A 37 10.59 1.07 -2.72
C ASN A 37 10.05 2.13 -1.75
N PHE A 38 9.73 1.75 -0.53
CA PHE A 38 9.15 2.61 0.48
C PHE A 38 9.98 2.64 1.76
N ASP A 39 9.90 3.77 2.48
CA ASP A 39 10.38 3.84 3.85
C ASP A 39 9.49 2.97 4.74
N SER A 40 10.05 1.88 5.25
CA SER A 40 9.35 0.92 6.12
C SER A 40 8.65 1.54 7.33
N THR A 41 9.10 2.71 7.81
CA THR A 41 8.49 3.41 8.95
C THR A 41 7.24 4.20 8.58
N SER A 42 7.03 4.44 7.28
CA SER A 42 5.92 5.22 6.75
C SER A 42 4.70 4.38 6.34
N LEU A 43 4.87 3.05 6.22
CA LEU A 43 3.86 2.14 5.67
C LEU A 43 2.59 2.12 6.52
N ARG A 44 1.45 2.37 5.87
CA ARG A 44 0.11 2.25 6.44
C ARG A 44 -0.67 1.26 5.59
N VAL A 45 -1.20 0.21 6.22
CA VAL A 45 -1.96 -0.82 5.54
C VAL A 45 -3.45 -0.71 5.88
N TYR A 46 -4.31 -0.76 4.87
CA TYR A 46 -5.75 -0.70 4.99
C TYR A 46 -6.35 -1.95 4.36
N TYR A 47 -7.00 -2.75 5.20
CA TYR A 47 -7.71 -3.95 4.79
C TYR A 47 -9.21 -3.70 4.90
N ASN A 48 -9.93 -3.84 3.78
CA ASN A 48 -11.36 -3.51 3.67
C ASN A 48 -11.71 -2.10 4.20
N GLY A 49 -10.81 -1.14 3.97
CA GLY A 49 -10.95 0.25 4.44
C GLY A 49 -10.63 0.47 5.92
N ILE A 50 -10.24 -0.58 6.65
CA ILE A 50 -9.86 -0.50 8.06
C ILE A 50 -8.33 -0.48 8.16
N ARG A 51 -7.81 0.57 8.80
CA ARG A 51 -6.37 0.70 9.07
C ARG A 51 -5.90 -0.40 10.02
N GLN A 52 -4.90 -1.15 9.61
CA GLN A 52 -4.27 -2.21 10.40
C GLN A 52 -3.23 -1.63 11.37
N THR A 53 -3.06 -2.30 12.52
CA THR A 53 -1.94 -2.04 13.44
C THR A 53 -0.73 -2.87 13.05
N ASN A 54 0.44 -2.54 13.61
CA ASN A 54 1.69 -3.25 13.34
C ASN A 54 1.68 -4.72 13.83
N ASP A 55 0.64 -5.16 14.55
CA ASP A 55 0.47 -6.56 14.94
C ASP A 55 -0.09 -7.43 13.79
N PHE A 56 -0.65 -6.79 12.75
CA PHE A 56 -1.31 -7.46 11.63
C PHE A 56 -0.48 -7.48 10.35
N PHE A 57 0.66 -6.80 10.33
CA PHE A 57 1.56 -6.82 9.19
C PHE A 57 3.01 -6.56 9.61
N SER A 58 3.96 -7.06 8.81
CA SER A 58 5.38 -6.83 8.97
C SER A 58 6.02 -6.53 7.62
N THR A 59 7.00 -5.62 7.61
CA THR A 59 7.78 -5.31 6.41
C THR A 59 8.87 -6.36 6.22
N ILE A 60 8.94 -6.97 5.04
CA ILE A 60 9.96 -7.98 4.69
C ILE A 60 11.18 -7.31 4.05
N SER A 61 10.92 -6.40 3.11
CA SER A 61 11.92 -5.65 2.36
C SER A 61 11.41 -4.24 2.12
N ASN A 62 12.23 -3.40 1.49
CA ASN A 62 11.82 -2.06 1.08
C ASN A 62 10.75 -2.03 -0.01
N ASN A 63 10.29 -3.16 -0.56
CA ASN A 63 9.19 -3.21 -1.52
C ASN A 63 8.17 -4.32 -1.22
N GLN A 64 8.27 -4.99 -0.07
CA GLN A 64 7.37 -6.08 0.29
C GLN A 64 7.01 -6.03 1.76
N PHE A 65 5.75 -6.37 2.04
CA PHE A 65 5.27 -6.61 3.38
C PHE A 65 4.40 -7.87 3.38
N GLN A 66 4.21 -8.42 4.57
CA GLN A 66 3.40 -9.60 4.82
C GLN A 66 2.34 -9.29 5.85
N LEU A 67 1.12 -9.76 5.62
CA LEU A 67 0.03 -9.78 6.59
C LEU A 67 0.14 -11.03 7.46
N THR A 68 -0.34 -10.98 8.70
CA THR A 68 -0.39 -12.17 9.58
C THR A 68 -1.52 -13.14 9.21
N PHE A 69 -2.35 -12.78 8.24
CA PHE A 69 -3.46 -13.55 7.71
C PHE A 69 -3.52 -13.44 6.18
N SER A 70 -4.18 -14.38 5.52
CA SER A 70 -4.43 -14.33 4.09
C SER A 70 -5.79 -13.68 3.80
N PRO A 71 -5.84 -12.53 3.09
CA PRO A 71 -7.08 -11.94 2.59
C PRO A 71 -7.88 -12.91 1.71
N SER A 72 -9.20 -12.91 1.83
CA SER A 72 -10.08 -13.70 0.97
C SER A 72 -10.26 -13.03 -0.39
N THR A 73 -10.54 -13.84 -1.43
CA THR A 73 -10.85 -13.28 -2.75
C THR A 73 -12.07 -12.37 -2.68
N GLY A 74 -11.94 -11.14 -3.17
CA GLY A 74 -12.98 -10.11 -3.13
C GLY A 74 -12.79 -9.08 -2.02
N ASP A 75 -11.88 -9.29 -1.08
CA ASP A 75 -11.45 -8.27 -0.13
C ASP A 75 -10.65 -7.16 -0.83
N LYS A 76 -10.47 -6.04 -0.12
CA LYS A 76 -9.70 -4.89 -0.60
C LYS A 76 -8.46 -4.68 0.24
N LEU A 77 -7.36 -4.37 -0.45
CA LEU A 77 -6.10 -4.00 0.16
C LEU A 77 -5.57 -2.72 -0.49
N GLU A 78 -5.37 -1.71 0.35
CA GLU A 78 -4.82 -0.41 0.00
C GLU A 78 -3.70 -0.08 0.97
N ILE A 79 -2.69 0.63 0.49
CA ILE A 79 -1.58 1.10 1.32
C ILE A 79 -1.30 2.57 1.06
N ASP A 80 -0.81 3.25 2.09
CA ASP A 80 -0.17 4.55 1.95
C ASP A 80 1.29 4.43 2.41
N TYR A 81 2.24 5.04 1.70
CA TYR A 81 3.66 5.00 2.03
C TYR A 81 4.42 6.23 1.51
N ILE A 82 5.61 6.46 2.06
CA ILE A 82 6.56 7.46 1.55
C ILE A 82 7.64 6.71 0.74
N PRO A 83 7.88 7.07 -0.54
CA PRO A 83 8.94 6.45 -1.35
C PRO A 83 10.35 6.64 -0.76
N SER A 84 11.24 5.65 -0.93
CA SER A 84 12.65 5.67 -0.49
C SER A 84 13.66 5.59 -1.62
#